data_AF-A0A495U7X7-F1
#
_entry.id   AF-A0A495U7X7-F1
#
_cell.length_a   1.000
_cell.length_b   1.000
_cell.length_c   1.000
_cell.angle_alpha   90.00
_cell.angle_beta   90.00
_cell.angle_gamma   90.00
#
_symmetry.space_group_name_H-M   'P 1'
#
loop_
_entity.id
_entity.type
_entity.pdbx_description
1 polymer ?
#
loop_
_entity_poly.entity_id
_entity_poly.type
_entity_poly.pdbx_seq_one_letter_code
_entity_poly.pdbx_strand_id
1 'polypeptide(L)' 'MDGKQPLRARRLSASHVVEAELDHLDWATKQPALRMLDAVYWRRRVLAVKCRFELTEKQVMQLEKILQRLG' A
#
# COMPACT_ATOMS: atom_id res chain seq x y z
N MET A 1 -7.92 34.20 9.04
CA MET A 1 -8.14 32.74 8.91
C MET A 1 -7.31 32.27 7.74
N ASP A 2 -6.03 31.98 7.98
CA ASP A 2 -5.11 31.54 6.94
C ASP A 2 -5.18 30.01 6.86
N GLY A 3 -6.01 29.55 5.93
CA GLY A 3 -6.17 28.15 5.60
C GLY A 3 -4.86 27.60 5.06
N LYS A 4 -4.04 27.00 5.93
CA LYS A 4 -2.96 26.10 5.53
C LYS A 4 -3.58 24.93 4.77
N GLN A 5 -3.64 25.03 3.45
CA GLN A 5 -3.91 23.86 2.62
C GLN A 5 -2.86 22.81 2.98
N PRO A 6 -3.27 21.59 3.39
CA PRO A 6 -2.31 20.54 3.61
C PRO A 6 -1.66 20.29 2.25
N LEU A 7 -0.33 20.43 2.18
CA LEU A 7 0.48 20.00 1.05
C LEU A 7 0.08 18.56 0.76
N ARG A 8 -0.82 18.35 -0.22
CA ARG A 8 -1.10 17.02 -0.75
C ARG A 8 0.26 16.53 -1.21
N ALA A 9 0.87 15.63 -0.43
CA ALA A 9 2.14 15.03 -0.75
C ALA A 9 2.05 14.60 -2.21
N ARG A 10 2.90 15.19 -3.06
CA ARG A 10 2.88 14.98 -4.51
C ARG A 10 3.12 13.49 -4.72
N ARG A 11 2.05 12.76 -4.99
CA ARG A 11 2.10 11.33 -5.21
C ARG A 11 2.97 11.06 -6.43
N LEU A 12 3.87 10.10 -6.31
CA LEU A 12 4.81 9.77 -7.37
C LEU A 12 4.10 8.89 -8.42
N SER A 13 4.29 9.21 -9.69
CA SER A 13 3.89 8.36 -10.81
C SER A 13 5.02 7.37 -11.10
N ALA A 14 4.97 6.18 -10.50
CA ALA A 14 6.00 5.15 -10.64
C ALA A 14 5.38 3.76 -10.75
N SER A 15 4.59 3.53 -11.80
CA SER A 15 3.74 2.33 -11.95
C SER A 15 4.51 1.02 -11.74
N HIS A 16 5.71 0.89 -12.32
CA HIS A 16 6.49 -0.34 -12.19
C HIS A 16 7.01 -0.57 -10.75
N VAL A 17 7.36 0.49 -10.04
CA VAL A 17 7.78 0.41 -8.63
C VAL A 17 6.61 0.01 -7.75
N VAL A 18 5.42 0.55 -8.03
CA VAL A 18 4.19 0.19 -7.34
C VAL A 18 3.84 -1.28 -7.55
N GLU A 19 3.93 -1.78 -8.79
CA GLU A 19 3.71 -3.20 -9.10
C GLU A 19 4.66 -4.10 -8.31
N ALA A 20 5.97 -3.81 -8.35
CA ALA A 20 6.96 -4.59 -7.62
C ALA A 20 6.73 -4.59 -6.10
N GLU A 21 6.36 -3.44 -5.51
CA GLU A 21 6.06 -3.35 -4.08
C GLU A 21 4.77 -4.11 -3.73
N LEU A 22 3.71 -4.01 -4.55
CA LEU A 22 2.46 -4.75 -4.32
C LEU A 22 2.66 -6.26 -4.46
N ASP A 23 3.48 -6.71 -5.40
CA ASP A 23 3.84 -8.13 -5.56
C ASP A 23 4.66 -8.63 -4.36
N HIS A 24 5.62 -7.83 -3.90
CA HIS A 24 6.37 -8.14 -2.69
C HIS A 24 5.46 -8.25 -1.46
N LEU A 25 4.53 -7.31 -1.27
CA LEU A 25 3.59 -7.33 -0.15
C LEU A 25 2.60 -8.49 -0.24
N ASP A 26 2.12 -8.85 -1.43
CA ASP A 26 1.26 -10.01 -1.61
C ASP A 26 2.00 -11.31 -1.28
N TRP A 27 3.26 -11.44 -1.71
CA TRP A 27 4.11 -12.58 -1.35
C TRP A 27 4.39 -12.62 0.15
N ALA A 28 4.82 -11.50 0.75
CA ALA A 28 5.22 -11.43 2.16
C ALA A 28 4.07 -11.74 3.12
N THR A 29 2.87 -11.21 2.85
CA THR A 29 1.68 -11.46 3.69
C THR A 29 1.17 -12.91 3.62
N LYS A 30 1.60 -13.70 2.64
CA LYS A 30 1.29 -15.13 2.53
C LYS A 30 2.30 -16.03 3.24
N GLN A 31 3.48 -15.51 3.60
CA GLN A 31 4.53 -16.35 4.20
C GLN A 31 4.24 -16.65 5.67
N PRO A 32 4.17 -17.94 6.07
CA PRO A 32 3.92 -18.32 7.46
C PRO A 32 4.97 -17.78 8.44
N ALA A 33 6.24 -17.72 8.04
CA ALA A 33 7.33 -17.19 8.87
C ALA A 33 7.20 -15.67 9.11
N LEU A 34 6.58 -14.94 8.19
CA LEU A 34 6.35 -13.49 8.29
C LEU A 34 5.04 -13.14 9.02
N ARG A 35 4.21 -14.14 9.37
CA ARG A 35 3.05 -13.97 10.26
C ARG A 35 3.43 -13.58 11.69
N MET A 36 4.71 -13.62 12.06
CA MET A 36 5.19 -13.01 13.31
C MET A 36 4.90 -11.50 13.36
N LEU A 37 4.81 -10.83 12.21
CA LEU A 37 4.40 -9.44 12.11
C LEU A 37 2.89 -9.34 12.07
N ASP A 38 2.34 -8.51 12.97
CA ASP A 38 0.90 -8.31 13.15
C ASP A 38 0.19 -7.82 11.88
N ALA A 39 -1.07 -8.22 11.72
CA ALA A 39 -1.96 -7.77 10.64
C ALA A 39 -2.02 -6.23 10.54
N VAL A 40 -2.01 -5.53 11.68
CA VAL A 40 -2.00 -4.05 11.71
C VAL A 40 -0.75 -3.48 11.06
N TYR A 41 0.41 -4.10 11.28
CA TYR A 41 1.67 -3.68 10.66
C TYR A 41 1.59 -3.79 9.14
N TRP A 42 1.14 -4.94 8.63
CA TRP A 42 1.00 -5.18 7.20
C TRP A 42 -0.02 -4.23 6.57
N ARG A 43 -1.13 -3.97 7.25
CA ARG A 43 -2.15 -3.02 6.79
C ARG A 43 -1.58 -1.61 6.63
N ARG A 44 -0.75 -1.15 7.57
CA ARG A 44 -0.05 0.15 7.46
C ARG A 44 0.90 0.18 6.26
N ARG A 45 1.65 -0.90 6.03
CA ARG A 45 2.59 -1.00 4.89
C ARG A 45 1.87 -0.94 3.55
N VAL A 46 0.78 -1.69 3.41
CA VAL A 46 -0.05 -1.71 2.20
C VAL A 46 -0.70 -0.35 1.96
N LEU A 47 -1.27 0.29 2.99
CA LEU A 47 -1.87 1.63 2.86
C LEU A 47 -0.84 2.72 2.55
N ALA A 48 0.41 2.58 2.99
CA ALA A 48 1.47 3.53 2.68
C ALA A 48 1.75 3.62 1.16
N VAL A 49 1.52 2.55 0.39
CA VAL A 49 1.62 2.58 -1.08
C VAL A 49 0.59 3.54 -1.67
N LYS A 50 -0.67 3.47 -1.21
CA LYS A 50 -1.75 4.38 -1.62
C LYS A 50 -1.49 5.84 -1.23
N CYS A 51 -0.80 6.07 -0.11
CA CYS A 51 -0.45 7.43 0.32
C CYS A 51 0.71 8.03 -0.48
N ARG A 52 1.65 7.20 -0.97
CA ARG A 52 2.90 7.65 -1.61
C ARG A 52 2.81 7.74 -3.12
N PHE A 53 1.97 6.94 -3.75
CA PHE A 53 1.92 6.80 -5.21
C PHE A 53 0.52 7.05 -5.77
N GLU A 54 0.46 7.49 -7.01
CA GLU A 54 -0.78 7.44 -7.79
C GLU A 54 -0.94 6.03 -8.33
N LEU A 55 -2.08 5.42 -8.04
CA LEU A 55 -2.35 4.02 -8.38
C LEU A 55 -3.30 3.96 -9.57
N THR A 56 -3.03 3.04 -10.48
CA THR A 56 -4.00 2.63 -11.50
C THR A 56 -5.12 1.79 -10.86
N GLU A 57 -6.26 1.67 -11.53
CA GLU A 57 -7.38 0.84 -11.04
C GLU A 57 -6.95 -0.61 -10.75
N LYS A 58 -6.09 -1.18 -11.62
CA LYS A 58 -5.55 -2.52 -11.43
C LYS A 58 -4.72 -2.64 -10.15
N GLN A 59 -3.89 -1.63 -9.85
CA GLN A 59 -3.07 -1.59 -8.64
C GLN A 59 -3.93 -1.38 -7.39
N VAL A 60 -5.00 -0.58 -7.47
CA VAL A 60 -5.98 -0.42 -6.39
C VAL A 60 -6.65 -1.75 -6.07
N MET A 61 -7.10 -2.49 -7.09
CA MET A 61 -7.74 -3.79 -6.91
C MET A 61 -6.79 -4.81 -6.26
N GLN A 62 -5.52 -4.85 -6.68
CA GLN A 62 -4.51 -5.71 -6.05
C GLN A 62 -4.26 -5.33 -4.59
N LEU A 63 -4.14 -4.03 -4.31
CA LEU A 63 -3.99 -3.51 -2.96
C LEU A 63 -5.16 -3.92 -2.06
N GLU A 64 -6.40 -3.76 -2.53
CA GLU A 64 -7.62 -4.14 -1.80
C GLU A 64 -7.67 -5.64 -1.51
N LYS A 65 -7.26 -6.48 -2.47
CA LYS A 65 -7.17 -7.94 -2.27
C LYS A 65 -6.19 -8.31 -1.16
N ILE A 66 -5.06 -7.60 -1.04
CA ILE A 66 -4.11 -7.80 0.07
C ILE A 66 -4.74 -7.36 1.38
N LEU A 67 -5.39 -6.18 1.43
CA LEU A 67 -6.04 -5.67 2.64
C LEU A 67 -7.15 -6.59 3.15
N GLN A 68 -8.00 -7.12 2.27
CA GLN A 68 -9.07 -8.06 2.65
C GLN A 68 -8.52 -9.32 3.33
N ARG A 69 -7.34 -9.80 2.92
CA ARG A 69 -6.70 -10.97 3.53
C ARG A 69 -6.17 -10.69 4.94
N LEU A 70 -5.82 -9.43 5.22
CA LEU A 70 -5.25 -9.03 6.49
C LEU A 70 -6.31 -8.82 7.60
N GLY A 71 -7.60 -8.82 7.26
CA GLY A 71 -8.69 -8.52 8.21
C GLY A 71 -8.87 -7.02 8.37
#